data_AF-A0AAV7QFJ1-F1
#
_entry.id   AF-A0AAV7QFJ1-F1
#
_cell.length_a   1.000
_cell.length_b   1.000
_cell.length_c   1.000
_cell.angle_alpha   90.00
_cell.angle_beta   90.00
_cell.angle_gamma   90.00
#
_symmetry.space_group_name_H-M   'P 1'
#
loop_
_entity.id
_entity.type
_entity.pdbx_description
1 polymer ?
#
loop_
_entity_poly.entity_id
_entity_poly.type
_entity_poly.pdbx_seq_one_letter_code
_entity_poly.pdbx_strand_id
1 'polypeptide(L)'
;MEVLKERPLAQGKHIIVISPVPALEAVTKASTPNAKALHPRCIQWATSLIATDVDYVVDSKLQTQQFLQYELEYPVPANTLPIEQYHNIFYTDGSAQPAMGTKHQYSAAFAIMSGYMKDGKFHPQNTYTQAVGDCTAQLEELKALVMALKHTDPDQMTLIVCYSYYCVQSFNKYLHYWRQNGFRDSKGNTVKHRLMWGKVVDLKEMLPNVHVVHILGHQRVGIHVEGNSLADEAAKSAVAIASVALVICSKPKVDD
;
A
#
# COMPACT_ATOMS: atom_id res chain seq x y z
N MET A 1 11.06 33.53 2.03
CA MET A 1 10.67 32.31 1.28
C MET A 1 9.45 32.66 0.46
N GLU A 2 9.61 32.86 -0.85
CA GLU A 2 8.48 32.99 -1.76
C GLU A 2 7.80 31.63 -1.90
N VAL A 3 6.51 31.57 -1.56
CA VAL A 3 5.66 30.44 -1.91
C VAL A 3 5.44 30.52 -3.42
N LEU A 4 6.02 29.58 -4.17
CA LEU A 4 5.66 29.35 -5.56
C LEU A 4 4.17 29.04 -5.61
N LYS A 5 3.34 30.04 -5.91
CA LYS A 5 1.94 29.83 -6.26
C LYS A 5 1.94 29.03 -7.56
N GLU A 6 1.46 27.80 -7.51
CA GLU A 6 1.23 26.97 -8.69
C GLU A 6 0.44 27.79 -9.71
N ARG A 7 1.05 28.06 -10.88
CA ARG A 7 0.35 28.72 -11.98
C ARG A 7 -0.43 27.65 -12.71
N PRO A 8 -1.76 27.77 -12.87
CA PRO A 8 -2.53 26.81 -13.64
C PRO A 8 -2.00 26.77 -15.08
N LEU A 9 -1.49 25.60 -15.51
CA LEU A 9 -0.85 25.40 -16.81
C LEU A 9 -1.78 25.71 -17.98
N ALA A 10 -3.09 25.47 -17.80
CA ALA A 10 -4.08 25.75 -18.83
C ALA A 10 -4.26 27.26 -19.08
N GLN A 11 -4.03 28.13 -18.10
CA GLN A 11 -4.18 29.59 -18.25
C GLN A 11 -5.52 30.02 -18.90
N GLY A 12 -6.61 29.30 -18.61
CA GLY A 12 -7.94 29.54 -19.22
C GLY A 12 -8.09 29.07 -20.67
N LYS A 13 -7.14 28.29 -21.19
CA LYS A 13 -7.27 27.58 -22.47
C LYS A 13 -8.20 26.39 -22.30
N HIS A 14 -8.90 26.08 -23.38
CA HIS A 14 -9.77 24.92 -23.48
C HIS A 14 -8.99 23.62 -23.20
N ILE A 15 -9.53 22.77 -22.33
CA ILE A 15 -8.94 21.52 -21.89
C ILE A 15 -9.77 20.36 -22.47
N ILE A 16 -9.10 19.34 -22.98
CA ILE A 16 -9.75 18.08 -23.37
C ILE A 16 -9.23 16.98 -22.44
N VAL A 17 -10.13 16.37 -21.68
CA VAL A 17 -9.84 15.29 -20.74
C VAL A 17 -10.25 13.97 -21.37
N ILE A 18 -9.28 13.09 -21.61
CA ILE A 18 -9.51 11.78 -22.22
C ILE A 18 -9.36 10.70 -21.14
N SER A 19 -10.33 9.78 -21.03
CA SER A 19 -10.31 8.71 -20.01
C SER A 19 -10.85 7.39 -20.56
N PRO A 20 -10.30 6.23 -20.14
CA PRO A 20 -10.88 4.92 -20.46
C PRO A 20 -12.08 4.57 -19.57
N VAL A 21 -12.40 5.38 -18.56
CA VAL A 21 -13.43 5.08 -17.56
C VAL A 21 -14.81 5.54 -18.05
N PRO A 22 -15.78 4.64 -18.26
CA PRO A 22 -17.11 4.99 -18.76
C PRO A 22 -17.90 5.92 -17.83
N ALA A 23 -17.57 5.97 -16.54
CA ALA A 23 -18.19 6.88 -15.58
C ALA A 23 -18.01 8.36 -15.93
N LEU A 24 -17.04 8.71 -16.78
CA LEU A 24 -16.84 10.07 -17.26
C LEU A 24 -17.94 10.52 -18.25
N GLU A 25 -18.59 9.58 -18.96
CA GLU A 25 -19.78 9.91 -19.76
C GLU A 25 -20.96 10.39 -18.89
N ALA A 26 -21.03 9.93 -17.65
CA ALA A 26 -22.08 10.36 -16.73
C ALA A 26 -21.87 11.82 -16.29
N VAL A 27 -20.62 12.30 -16.29
CA VAL A 27 -20.27 13.68 -15.95
C VAL A 27 -20.65 14.63 -17.09
N THR A 28 -20.44 14.23 -18.34
CA THR A 28 -20.80 15.05 -19.52
C THR A 28 -22.30 15.10 -19.80
N LYS A 29 -23.01 14.00 -19.53
CA LYS A 29 -24.46 13.91 -19.76
C LYS A 29 -25.31 14.47 -18.61
N ALA A 30 -24.69 14.81 -17.47
CA ALA A 30 -25.39 15.39 -16.33
C ALA A 30 -25.70 16.88 -16.53
N SER A 31 -26.62 17.19 -17.44
CA SER A 31 -27.57 18.27 -17.16
C SER A 31 -28.45 17.77 -16.01
N THR A 32 -28.17 18.19 -14.77
CA THR A 32 -28.98 17.73 -13.62
C THR A 32 -30.45 18.08 -13.84
N PRO A 33 -31.36 17.10 -13.71
CA PRO A 33 -32.37 17.28 -12.68
C PRO A 33 -32.76 15.94 -12.03
N ASN A 34 -32.28 15.69 -10.81
CA ASN A 34 -33.14 15.24 -9.73
C ASN A 34 -32.37 15.23 -8.41
N ALA A 35 -32.91 15.99 -7.46
CA ALA A 35 -32.32 16.24 -6.16
C ALA A 35 -32.16 14.95 -5.34
N LYS A 36 -30.94 14.45 -5.26
CA LYS A 36 -30.40 13.87 -4.03
C LYS A 36 -29.23 14.72 -3.61
N ALA A 37 -29.17 15.07 -2.33
CA ALA A 37 -28.09 15.88 -1.77
C ALA A 37 -26.74 15.22 -2.11
N LEU A 38 -26.00 15.84 -3.03
CA LEU A 38 -24.67 15.37 -3.37
C LEU A 38 -23.76 15.56 -2.16
N HIS A 39 -22.90 14.58 -1.89
CA HIS A 39 -21.90 14.68 -0.82
C HIS A 39 -21.05 15.96 -1.03
N PRO A 40 -20.65 16.71 0.02
CA PRO A 40 -19.94 18.00 -0.14
C PRO A 40 -18.70 17.95 -1.06
N ARG A 41 -17.96 16.82 -1.02
CA ARG A 41 -16.85 16.55 -1.96
C ARG A 41 -17.30 16.50 -3.43
N CYS A 42 -18.45 15.91 -3.74
CA CYS A 42 -18.98 15.87 -5.11
C CYS A 42 -19.40 17.26 -5.60
N ILE A 43 -19.92 18.12 -4.71
CA ILE A 43 -20.28 19.50 -5.04
C ILE A 43 -19.02 20.31 -5.43
N GLN A 44 -17.94 20.15 -4.66
CA GLN A 44 -16.67 20.83 -4.95
C GLN A 44 -16.08 20.42 -6.31
N TRP A 45 -16.27 19.16 -6.71
CA TRP A 45 -15.75 18.65 -7.98
C TRP A 45 -16.68 18.99 -9.15
N ALA A 46 -18.00 19.02 -8.92
CA ALA A 46 -18.99 19.30 -9.96
C ALA A 46 -18.77 20.67 -10.63
N THR A 47 -18.38 21.71 -9.89
CA THR A 47 -18.12 23.03 -10.48
C THR A 47 -16.94 23.03 -11.44
N SER A 48 -15.88 22.27 -11.15
CA SER A 48 -14.74 22.12 -12.05
C SER A 48 -14.99 21.12 -13.18
N LEU A 49 -15.89 20.16 -12.97
CA LEU A 49 -16.22 19.12 -13.94
C LEU A 49 -17.29 19.53 -14.96
N ILE A 50 -18.06 20.58 -14.68
CA ILE A 50 -19.10 21.13 -15.56
C ILE A 50 -18.63 22.47 -16.14
N ALA A 51 -17.34 22.79 -16.00
CA ALA A 51 -16.76 24.01 -16.52
C ALA A 51 -16.81 23.99 -18.07
N THR A 52 -17.28 25.08 -18.68
CA THR A 52 -17.52 25.16 -20.14
C THR A 52 -16.25 25.16 -20.98
N ASP A 53 -15.09 25.28 -20.34
CA ASP A 53 -13.76 25.24 -20.92
C ASP A 53 -13.10 23.85 -20.84
N VAL A 54 -13.85 22.82 -20.41
CA VAL A 54 -13.37 21.45 -20.31
C VAL A 54 -14.29 20.46 -21.03
N ASP A 55 -13.79 19.86 -22.09
CA ASP A 55 -14.44 18.75 -22.77
C ASP A 55 -13.94 17.41 -22.23
N TYR A 56 -14.83 16.43 -22.10
CA TYR A 56 -14.46 15.08 -21.68
C TYR A 56 -14.77 14.05 -22.77
N VAL A 57 -13.77 13.24 -23.10
CA VAL A 57 -13.85 12.20 -24.12
C VAL A 57 -13.58 10.85 -23.47
N VAL A 58 -14.49 9.89 -23.69
CA VAL A 58 -14.24 8.50 -23.29
C VAL A 58 -13.64 7.74 -24.44
N ASP A 59 -12.43 7.23 -24.24
CA ASP A 59 -11.73 6.37 -25.20
C ASP A 59 -11.36 5.05 -24.52
N SER A 60 -12.16 4.01 -24.79
CA SER A 60 -11.97 2.66 -24.26
C SER A 60 -10.73 1.95 -24.85
N LYS A 61 -10.15 2.50 -25.93
CA LYS A 61 -8.93 2.00 -26.56
C LYS A 61 -7.69 2.79 -26.13
N LEU A 62 -7.84 3.79 -25.26
CA LEU A 62 -6.72 4.56 -24.73
C LEU A 62 -5.71 3.60 -24.09
N GLN A 63 -4.58 3.41 -24.75
CA GLN A 63 -3.47 2.62 -24.22
C GLN A 63 -2.83 3.43 -23.09
N THR A 64 -3.33 3.27 -21.88
CA THR A 64 -2.77 3.90 -20.67
C THR A 64 -1.28 3.58 -20.48
N GLN A 65 -0.80 2.49 -21.08
CA GLN A 65 0.63 2.11 -21.09
C GLN A 65 1.54 3.17 -21.74
N GLN A 66 1.08 3.92 -22.74
CA GLN A 66 1.90 4.99 -23.36
C GLN A 66 2.04 6.23 -22.46
N PHE A 67 1.11 6.44 -21.51
CA PHE A 67 1.18 7.52 -20.51
C PHE A 67 1.77 7.05 -19.17
N LEU A 68 1.90 5.74 -18.95
CA LEU A 68 2.54 5.13 -17.78
C LEU A 68 4.08 5.12 -17.86
N GLN A 69 4.68 5.69 -18.92
CA GLN A 69 6.13 5.91 -18.97
C GLN A 69 6.61 7.06 -18.10
N TYR A 70 5.71 7.80 -17.43
CA TYR A 70 6.11 8.40 -16.17
C TYR A 70 6.22 7.25 -15.17
N GLU A 71 7.45 6.78 -14.96
CA GLU A 71 7.81 6.24 -13.66
C GLU A 71 7.24 7.24 -12.65
N LEU A 72 6.15 6.87 -11.97
CA LEU A 72 5.85 7.49 -10.70
C LEU A 72 7.10 7.18 -9.88
N GLU A 73 8.02 8.15 -9.82
CA GLU A 73 9.10 8.20 -8.85
C GLU A 73 8.39 8.22 -7.49
N TYR A 74 7.98 7.04 -7.02
CA TYR A 74 7.71 6.83 -5.62
C TYR A 74 8.96 7.32 -4.93
N PRO A 75 8.85 8.22 -3.93
CA PRO A 75 10.02 8.80 -3.31
C PRO A 75 10.82 7.67 -2.68
N VAL A 76 11.78 7.15 -3.44
CA VAL A 76 12.81 6.27 -2.99
C VAL A 76 13.64 7.15 -2.06
N PRO A 77 13.86 6.77 -0.80
CA PRO A 77 14.70 7.56 0.09
C PRO A 77 15.98 7.94 -0.63
N ALA A 78 16.38 9.21 -0.62
CA ALA A 78 17.49 9.71 -1.44
C ALA A 78 18.83 9.00 -1.17
N ASN A 79 18.91 8.24 -0.07
CA ASN A 79 20.03 7.44 0.38
C ASN A 79 19.94 5.95 0.00
N THR A 80 18.96 5.51 -0.79
CA THR A 80 18.93 4.10 -1.23
C THR A 80 20.09 3.78 -2.14
N LEU A 81 20.69 2.62 -1.89
CA LEU A 81 21.80 2.10 -2.67
C LEU A 81 21.30 1.31 -3.89
N PRO A 82 22.16 1.10 -4.90
CA PRO A 82 21.93 0.08 -5.92
C PRO A 82 21.60 -1.27 -5.27
N ILE A 83 20.69 -2.03 -5.88
CA ILE A 83 20.10 -3.21 -5.24
C ILE A 83 21.13 -4.28 -4.84
N GLU A 84 22.22 -4.40 -5.60
CA GLU A 84 23.32 -5.35 -5.36
C GLU A 84 24.18 -4.98 -4.14
N GLN A 85 24.00 -3.79 -3.55
CA GLN A 85 24.71 -3.35 -2.34
C GLN A 85 23.97 -3.72 -1.05
N TYR A 86 22.73 -4.24 -1.14
CA TYR A 86 22.04 -4.77 0.02
C TYR A 86 22.47 -6.22 0.26
N HIS A 87 22.81 -6.51 1.51
CA HIS A 87 23.14 -7.86 1.95
C HIS A 87 21.86 -8.71 2.02
N ASN A 88 20.77 -8.10 2.51
CA ASN A 88 19.48 -8.74 2.65
C ASN A 88 18.36 -7.87 2.06
N ILE A 89 17.38 -8.55 1.47
CA ILE A 89 16.14 -7.94 0.99
C ILE A 89 14.98 -8.70 1.62
N PHE A 90 14.07 -7.97 2.25
CA PHE A 90 12.81 -8.48 2.74
C PHE A 90 11.66 -7.94 1.90
N TYR A 91 10.85 -8.82 1.35
CA TYR A 91 9.55 -8.49 0.77
C TYR A 91 8.47 -8.76 1.80
N THR A 92 7.59 -7.80 2.02
CA THR A 92 6.56 -7.86 3.06
C THR A 92 5.17 -7.80 2.44
N ASP A 93 4.24 -8.64 2.90
CA ASP A 93 2.84 -8.57 2.51
C ASP A 93 1.89 -8.96 3.66
N GLY A 94 0.69 -8.40 3.65
CA GLY A 94 -0.39 -8.69 4.58
C GLY A 94 -1.70 -8.97 3.85
N SER A 95 -2.27 -10.16 4.10
CA SER A 95 -3.53 -10.59 3.50
C SER A 95 -4.65 -10.68 4.53
N ALA A 96 -5.86 -10.28 4.15
CA ALA A 96 -7.08 -10.53 4.90
C ALA A 96 -8.19 -10.94 3.93
N GLN A 97 -8.80 -12.10 4.18
CA GLN A 97 -9.87 -12.66 3.34
C GLN A 97 -11.07 -13.06 4.22
N PRO A 98 -12.30 -13.05 3.69
CA PRO A 98 -13.46 -13.54 4.44
C PRO A 98 -13.23 -14.98 4.91
N ALA A 99 -13.44 -15.24 6.19
CA ALA A 99 -13.34 -16.58 6.74
C ALA A 99 -14.42 -17.48 6.12
N MET A 100 -14.04 -18.71 5.75
CA MET A 100 -14.94 -19.64 5.06
C MET A 100 -16.28 -19.80 5.79
N GLY A 101 -17.39 -19.57 5.08
CA GLY A 101 -18.74 -19.73 5.60
C GLY A 101 -19.28 -18.57 6.44
N THR A 102 -18.54 -17.46 6.61
CA THR A 102 -18.99 -16.30 7.38
C THR A 102 -18.96 -15.02 6.54
N LYS A 103 -19.92 -14.11 6.77
CA LYS A 103 -19.97 -12.78 6.11
C LYS A 103 -19.30 -11.67 6.93
N HIS A 104 -18.93 -11.94 8.18
CA HIS A 104 -18.54 -10.93 9.16
C HIS A 104 -17.25 -11.25 9.92
N GLN A 105 -16.57 -12.35 9.59
CA GLN A 105 -15.25 -12.66 10.15
C GLN A 105 -14.24 -12.75 9.01
N TYR A 106 -13.06 -12.22 9.24
CA TYR A 106 -11.93 -12.35 8.33
C TYR A 106 -10.90 -13.30 8.93
N SER A 107 -10.18 -13.98 8.05
CA SER A 107 -8.91 -14.60 8.36
C SER A 107 -7.82 -13.72 7.78
N ALA A 108 -6.87 -13.33 8.62
CA ALA A 108 -5.78 -12.48 8.22
C ALA A 108 -4.43 -13.07 8.65
N ALA A 109 -3.43 -12.85 7.80
CA ALA A 109 -2.08 -13.29 8.02
C ALA A 109 -1.11 -12.34 7.31
N PHE A 110 0.14 -12.33 7.76
CA PHE A 110 1.23 -11.67 7.07
C PHE A 110 2.28 -12.67 6.63
N ALA A 111 3.10 -12.24 5.67
CA ALA A 111 4.31 -12.95 5.28
C ALA A 111 5.49 -11.97 5.09
N ILE A 112 6.69 -12.49 5.35
CA ILE A 112 7.94 -11.89 4.93
C ILE A 112 8.74 -12.91 4.13
N MET A 113 9.22 -12.52 2.95
CA MET A 113 10.14 -13.29 2.11
C MET A 113 11.51 -12.61 2.16
N SER A 114 12.50 -13.31 2.70
CA SER A 114 13.89 -12.85 2.78
C SER A 114 14.74 -13.46 1.68
N GLY A 115 15.73 -12.73 1.19
CA GLY A 115 16.70 -13.21 0.23
C GLY A 115 17.72 -12.14 -0.11
N TYR A 116 18.46 -12.35 -1.19
CA TYR A 116 19.47 -11.40 -1.67
C TYR A 116 19.44 -11.30 -3.19
N MET A 117 20.05 -10.24 -3.72
CA MET A 117 20.28 -10.12 -5.16
C MET A 117 21.65 -10.68 -5.52
N LYS A 118 21.70 -11.41 -6.62
CA LYS A 118 22.96 -11.85 -7.24
C LYS A 118 22.75 -12.04 -8.73
N ASP A 119 23.66 -11.46 -9.51
CA ASP A 119 23.64 -11.51 -10.98
C ASP A 119 22.31 -10.98 -11.56
N GLY A 120 21.74 -9.93 -10.95
CA GLY A 120 20.48 -9.33 -11.36
C GLY A 120 19.23 -10.17 -11.09
N LYS A 121 19.35 -11.27 -10.31
CA LYS A 121 18.23 -12.14 -9.92
C LYS A 121 18.06 -12.20 -8.42
N PHE A 122 16.81 -12.34 -7.98
CA PHE A 122 16.49 -12.52 -6.57
C PHE A 122 16.68 -13.99 -6.18
N HIS A 123 17.35 -14.24 -5.05
CA HIS A 123 17.57 -15.58 -4.49
C HIS A 123 16.85 -15.66 -3.15
N PRO A 124 15.68 -16.32 -3.07
CA PRO A 124 14.93 -16.46 -1.82
C PRO A 124 15.69 -17.37 -0.84
N GLN A 125 15.65 -17.02 0.44
CA GLN A 125 16.31 -17.76 1.52
C GLN A 125 15.31 -18.31 2.54
N ASN A 126 14.48 -17.43 3.12
CA ASN A 126 13.52 -17.84 4.15
C ASN A 126 12.18 -17.13 3.96
N THR A 127 11.10 -17.86 4.24
CA THR A 127 9.74 -17.32 4.34
C THR A 127 9.25 -17.44 5.76
N TYR A 128 8.72 -16.36 6.32
CA TYR A 128 8.05 -16.39 7.61
C TYR A 128 6.62 -15.94 7.45
N THR A 129 5.68 -16.69 8.04
CA THR A 129 4.26 -16.36 8.00
C THR A 129 3.66 -16.46 9.39
N GLN A 130 2.62 -15.66 9.65
CA GLN A 130 1.85 -15.79 10.87
C GLN A 130 0.40 -15.38 10.61
N ALA A 131 -0.51 -16.28 10.95
CA ALA A 131 -1.94 -15.99 10.97
C ALA A 131 -2.37 -15.49 12.33
N VAL A 132 -3.24 -14.47 12.35
CA VAL A 132 -3.65 -13.80 13.60
C VAL A 132 -5.18 -13.73 13.76
N GLY A 133 -5.95 -14.27 12.83
CA GLY A 133 -7.42 -14.31 12.90
C GLY A 133 -8.06 -13.05 12.31
N ASP A 134 -9.10 -12.53 12.97
CA ASP A 134 -9.93 -11.43 12.45
C ASP A 134 -9.23 -10.06 12.58
N CYS A 135 -8.48 -9.71 11.55
CA CYS A 135 -7.71 -8.46 11.46
C CYS A 135 -7.82 -7.84 10.06
N THR A 136 -7.52 -6.54 9.96
CA THR A 136 -7.51 -5.84 8.66
C THR A 136 -6.20 -6.11 7.92
N ALA A 137 -6.23 -6.21 6.58
CA ALA A 137 -5.01 -6.35 5.76
C ALA A 137 -3.95 -5.27 6.07
N GLN A 138 -4.37 -4.02 6.29
CA GLN A 138 -3.46 -2.92 6.69
C GLN A 138 -2.70 -3.19 8.00
N LEU A 139 -3.32 -3.89 8.97
CA LEU A 139 -2.67 -4.27 10.21
C LEU A 139 -1.65 -5.39 9.97
N GLU A 140 -1.98 -6.35 9.11
CA GLU A 140 -1.05 -7.42 8.72
C GLU A 140 0.15 -6.89 7.95
N GLU A 141 -0.03 -5.91 7.07
CA GLU A 141 1.06 -5.19 6.40
C GLU A 141 2.02 -4.52 7.41
N LEU A 142 1.47 -3.87 8.44
CA LEU A 142 2.28 -3.28 9.51
C LEU A 142 2.98 -4.36 10.36
N LYS A 143 2.36 -5.53 10.55
CA LYS A 143 2.98 -6.66 11.26
C LYS A 143 4.12 -7.26 10.44
N ALA A 144 3.94 -7.39 9.13
CA ALA A 144 4.97 -7.81 8.20
C ALA A 144 6.20 -6.88 8.29
N LEU A 145 5.99 -5.56 8.26
CA LEU A 145 7.07 -4.58 8.43
C LEU A 145 7.79 -4.74 9.78
N VAL A 146 7.06 -4.84 10.88
CA VAL A 146 7.66 -5.07 12.21
C VAL A 146 8.46 -6.37 12.25
N MET A 147 7.96 -7.44 11.62
CA MET A 147 8.64 -8.72 11.58
C MET A 147 9.90 -8.69 10.71
N ALA A 148 9.87 -7.98 9.58
CA ALA A 148 11.05 -7.76 8.74
C ALA A 148 12.13 -7.01 9.53
N LEU A 149 11.77 -5.88 10.16
CA LEU A 149 12.70 -5.10 10.99
C LEU A 149 13.31 -5.93 12.13
N LYS A 150 12.55 -6.83 12.76
CA LYS A 150 13.06 -7.71 13.81
C LYS A 150 14.04 -8.77 13.33
N HIS A 151 13.95 -9.19 12.07
CA HIS A 151 14.89 -10.14 11.46
C HIS A 151 16.06 -9.45 10.76
N THR A 152 16.08 -8.11 10.74
CA THR A 152 17.21 -7.37 10.23
C THR A 152 18.41 -7.50 11.17
N ASP A 153 19.56 -7.83 10.62
CA ASP A 153 20.86 -7.66 11.26
C ASP A 153 21.26 -6.16 11.27
N PRO A 154 21.45 -5.52 12.44
CA PRO A 154 21.82 -4.11 12.53
C PRO A 154 23.12 -3.74 11.78
N ASP A 155 24.03 -4.70 11.62
CA ASP A 155 25.33 -4.48 11.00
C ASP A 155 25.28 -4.62 9.46
N GLN A 156 24.17 -5.11 8.91
CA GLN A 156 24.01 -5.38 7.49
C GLN A 156 23.07 -4.40 6.80
N MET A 157 23.50 -3.94 5.62
CA MET A 157 22.66 -3.10 4.78
C MET A 157 21.47 -3.88 4.24
N THR A 158 20.25 -3.46 4.62
CA THR A 158 19.01 -4.21 4.41
C THR A 158 17.97 -3.35 3.70
N LEU A 159 17.36 -3.92 2.66
CA LEU A 159 16.21 -3.33 1.96
C LEU A 159 14.93 -4.03 2.37
N ILE A 160 13.93 -3.28 2.81
CA ILE A 160 12.57 -3.78 3.03
C ILE A 160 11.68 -3.20 1.92
N VAL A 161 11.11 -4.09 1.11
CA VAL A 161 10.22 -3.78 0.00
C VAL A 161 8.79 -4.07 0.45
N CYS A 162 7.95 -3.05 0.44
CA CYS A 162 6.58 -3.12 0.96
C CYS A 162 5.58 -2.58 -0.08
N TYR A 163 4.45 -3.28 -0.26
CA TYR A 163 3.34 -2.79 -1.07
C TYR A 163 2.53 -1.69 -0.36
N SER A 164 2.49 -1.71 0.98
CA SER A 164 1.69 -0.75 1.73
C SER A 164 2.31 0.65 1.72
N TYR A 165 1.81 1.53 0.83
CA TYR A 165 2.18 2.94 0.80
C TYR A 165 2.03 3.62 2.16
N TYR A 166 0.98 3.25 2.91
CA TYR A 166 0.77 3.73 4.28
C TYR A 166 1.96 3.38 5.18
N CYS A 167 2.44 2.13 5.13
CA CYS A 167 3.57 1.71 5.94
C CYS A 167 4.86 2.44 5.56
N VAL A 168 5.15 2.53 4.25
CA VAL A 168 6.37 3.17 3.74
C VAL A 168 6.41 4.66 4.05
N GLN A 169 5.33 5.41 3.80
CA GLN A 169 5.31 6.84 4.13
C GLN A 169 5.38 7.09 5.63
N SER A 170 4.70 6.27 6.42
CA SER A 170 4.75 6.36 7.88
C SER A 170 6.17 6.17 8.37
N PHE A 171 6.83 5.09 7.93
CA PHE A 171 8.22 4.78 8.28
C PHE A 171 9.18 5.90 7.89
N ASN A 172 9.11 6.38 6.65
CA ASN A 172 10.07 7.33 6.11
C ASN A 172 9.83 8.79 6.55
N LYS A 173 8.56 9.22 6.69
CA LYS A 173 8.22 10.65 6.84
C LYS A 173 7.45 11.03 8.09
N TYR A 174 6.62 10.15 8.64
CA TYR A 174 5.67 10.56 9.68
C TYR A 174 6.05 10.10 11.09
N LEU A 175 6.84 9.03 11.22
CA LEU A 175 7.16 8.44 12.51
C LEU A 175 7.78 9.44 13.50
N HIS A 176 8.69 10.31 13.06
CA HIS A 176 9.33 11.27 13.97
C HIS A 176 8.33 12.31 14.48
N TYR A 177 7.44 12.82 13.63
CA TYR A 177 6.37 13.73 14.04
C TYR A 177 5.37 13.05 14.98
N TRP A 178 4.99 11.80 14.69
CA TRP A 178 4.08 11.05 15.55
C TRP A 178 4.69 10.79 16.92
N ARG A 179 5.96 10.40 17.00
CA ARG A 179 6.64 10.20 18.29
C ARG A 179 6.59 11.48 19.13
N GLN A 180 6.92 12.62 18.54
CA GLN A 180 6.95 13.92 19.24
C GLN A 180 5.57 14.35 19.73
N ASN A 181 4.50 14.04 18.98
CA ASN A 181 3.13 14.44 19.30
C ASN A 181 2.30 13.34 19.98
N GLY A 182 2.94 12.34 20.59
CA GLY A 182 2.25 11.28 21.34
C GLY A 182 1.36 10.36 20.47
N PHE A 183 1.77 10.15 19.22
CA PHE A 183 1.06 9.41 18.17
C PHE A 183 -0.32 9.98 17.86
N ARG A 184 -0.39 11.30 17.66
CA ARG A 184 -1.57 12.01 17.17
C ARG A 184 -1.37 12.49 15.73
N ASP A 185 -2.44 12.44 14.93
CA ASP A 185 -2.47 12.99 13.58
C ASP A 185 -2.65 14.52 13.60
N SER A 186 -2.61 15.16 12.42
CA SER A 186 -2.77 16.61 12.29
C SER A 186 -4.16 17.14 12.71
N LYS A 187 -5.13 16.25 12.91
CA LYS A 187 -6.47 16.56 13.40
C LYS A 187 -6.63 16.27 14.89
N GLY A 188 -5.56 15.84 15.57
CA GLY A 188 -5.55 15.50 16.99
C GLY A 188 -6.04 14.09 17.33
N ASN A 189 -6.42 13.29 16.34
CA ASN A 189 -6.86 11.92 16.57
C ASN A 189 -5.67 11.00 16.84
N THR A 190 -5.91 9.96 17.63
CA THR A 190 -4.92 8.90 17.84
C THR A 190 -4.62 8.19 16.52
N VAL A 191 -3.34 8.10 16.16
CA VAL A 191 -2.89 7.35 14.99
C VAL A 191 -3.28 5.88 15.15
N LYS A 192 -3.90 5.33 14.10
CA LYS A 192 -4.31 3.93 14.06
C LYS A 192 -3.08 3.03 14.31
N HIS A 193 -3.26 1.99 15.13
CA HIS A 193 -2.19 1.05 15.49
C HIS A 193 -0.99 1.68 16.20
N ARG A 194 -1.19 2.76 16.99
CA ARG A 194 -0.12 3.49 17.72
C ARG A 194 0.91 2.60 18.43
N LEU A 195 0.47 1.49 19.03
CA LEU A 195 1.36 0.60 19.80
C LEU A 195 2.37 -0.11 18.90
N MET A 196 1.97 -0.45 17.68
CA MET A 196 2.88 -1.03 16.69
C MET A 196 3.81 0.02 16.12
N TRP A 197 3.31 1.23 15.87
CA TRP A 197 4.18 2.33 15.45
C TRP A 197 5.24 2.68 16.49
N GLY A 198 4.93 2.57 17.79
CA GLY A 198 5.93 2.64 18.85
C GLY A 198 7.06 1.62 18.66
N LYS A 199 6.73 0.35 18.42
CA LYS A 199 7.73 -0.69 18.14
C LYS A 199 8.57 -0.40 16.90
N VAL A 200 7.95 0.14 15.84
CA VAL A 200 8.67 0.50 14.62
C VAL A 200 9.66 1.64 14.88
N VAL A 201 9.28 2.62 15.70
CA VAL A 201 10.18 3.71 16.12
C VAL A 201 11.40 3.15 16.84
N ASP A 202 11.20 2.29 17.83
CA ASP A 202 12.29 1.70 18.61
C ASP A 202 13.23 0.90 17.70
N LEU A 203 12.68 0.07 16.81
CA LEU A 203 13.46 -0.71 15.83
C LEU A 203 14.21 0.18 14.85
N LYS A 204 13.56 1.23 14.31
CA LYS A 204 14.18 2.14 13.35
C LYS A 204 15.40 2.85 13.94
N GLU A 205 15.37 3.23 15.22
CA GLU A 205 16.51 3.84 15.89
C GLU A 205 17.69 2.89 16.07
N MET A 206 17.43 1.60 16.24
CA MET A 206 18.46 0.56 16.36
C MET A 206 19.00 0.08 15.02
N LEU A 207 18.34 0.43 13.91
CA LEU A 207 18.61 -0.09 12.56
C LEU A 207 18.93 1.04 11.58
N PRO A 208 20.10 1.70 11.71
CA PRO A 208 20.49 2.80 10.81
C PRO A 208 20.71 2.32 9.37
N ASN A 209 20.95 1.02 9.19
CA ASN A 209 21.28 0.38 7.93
C ASN A 209 20.06 -0.21 7.19
N VAL A 210 18.86 0.31 7.46
CA VAL A 210 17.62 -0.15 6.83
C VAL A 210 17.02 0.90 5.92
N HIS A 211 16.73 0.50 4.69
CA HIS A 211 15.90 1.28 3.78
C HIS A 211 14.56 0.60 3.56
N VAL A 212 13.48 1.38 3.59
CA VAL A 212 12.12 0.88 3.34
C VAL A 212 11.58 1.56 2.10
N VAL A 213 11.23 0.78 1.07
CA VAL A 213 10.77 1.26 -0.23
C VAL A 213 9.38 0.75 -0.56
N HIS A 214 8.66 1.54 -1.34
CA HIS A 214 7.34 1.19 -1.84
C HIS A 214 7.45 0.66 -3.26
N ILE A 215 6.75 -0.43 -3.53
CA ILE A 215 6.51 -0.91 -4.89
C ILE A 215 5.02 -0.93 -5.17
N LEU A 216 4.67 -0.81 -6.45
CA LEU A 216 3.29 -1.03 -6.87
C LEU A 216 2.94 -2.52 -6.73
N GLY A 217 1.77 -2.78 -6.19
CA GLY A 217 1.23 -4.13 -6.08
C GLY A 217 0.88 -4.68 -7.45
N HIS A 218 1.01 -6.00 -7.58
CA HIS A 218 0.70 -6.74 -8.81
C HIS A 218 1.48 -6.26 -10.04
N GLN A 219 2.67 -5.68 -9.85
CA GLN A 219 3.60 -5.43 -10.94
C GLN A 219 3.94 -6.76 -11.65
N ARG A 220 3.97 -6.73 -12.98
CA ARG A 220 4.32 -7.89 -13.82
C ARG A 220 5.73 -7.80 -14.39
N VAL A 221 6.40 -6.67 -14.22
CA VAL A 221 7.74 -6.39 -14.72
C VAL A 221 8.51 -5.65 -13.63
N GLY A 222 9.78 -6.00 -13.45
CA GLY A 222 10.67 -5.35 -12.49
C GLY A 222 11.42 -6.35 -11.62
N ILE A 223 12.51 -5.88 -11.04
CA ILE A 223 13.42 -6.68 -10.20
C ILE A 223 12.77 -7.18 -8.90
N HIS A 224 11.71 -6.51 -8.46
CA HIS A 224 10.99 -6.80 -7.23
C HIS A 224 9.80 -7.75 -7.41
N VAL A 225 9.45 -8.11 -8.65
CA VAL A 225 8.25 -8.90 -8.95
C VAL A 225 8.30 -10.26 -8.29
N GLU A 226 9.40 -10.98 -8.44
CA GLU A 226 9.55 -12.34 -7.92
C GLU A 226 9.40 -12.39 -6.40
N GLY A 227 10.20 -11.59 -5.68
CA GLY A 227 10.15 -11.55 -4.22
C GLY A 227 8.79 -11.08 -3.67
N ASN A 228 8.17 -10.08 -4.32
CA ASN A 228 6.84 -9.61 -3.93
C ASN A 228 5.77 -10.68 -4.16
N SER A 229 5.78 -11.35 -5.31
CA SER A 229 4.83 -12.44 -5.60
C SER A 229 4.95 -13.59 -4.61
N LEU A 230 6.18 -13.95 -4.21
CA LEU A 230 6.41 -14.97 -3.19
C LEU A 230 5.85 -14.56 -1.81
N ALA A 231 6.01 -13.30 -1.41
CA ALA A 231 5.44 -12.79 -0.17
C ALA A 231 3.90 -12.78 -0.20
N ASP A 232 3.30 -12.30 -1.29
CA ASP A 232 1.85 -12.29 -1.50
C ASP A 232 1.24 -13.69 -1.46
N GLU A 233 1.85 -14.64 -2.17
CA GLU A 233 1.43 -16.04 -2.18
C GLU A 233 1.54 -16.67 -0.79
N ALA A 234 2.63 -16.41 -0.07
CA ALA A 234 2.83 -16.90 1.28
C ALA A 234 1.80 -16.34 2.27
N ALA A 235 1.46 -15.04 2.18
CA ALA A 235 0.45 -14.42 3.03
C ALA A 235 -0.94 -14.99 2.75
N LYS A 236 -1.32 -15.14 1.47
CA LYS A 236 -2.61 -15.75 1.07
C LYS A 236 -2.70 -17.21 1.50
N SER A 237 -1.63 -17.97 1.34
CA SER A 237 -1.54 -19.37 1.78
C SER A 237 -1.70 -19.48 3.29
N ALA A 238 -1.06 -18.60 4.07
CA ALA A 238 -1.18 -18.57 5.52
C ALA A 238 -2.62 -18.26 5.98
N VAL A 239 -3.32 -17.34 5.30
CA VAL A 239 -4.75 -17.08 5.53
C VAL A 239 -5.60 -18.32 5.27
N ALA A 240 -5.34 -19.02 4.17
CA ALA A 240 -6.10 -20.23 3.80
C ALA A 240 -5.91 -21.36 4.83
N ILE A 241 -4.66 -21.61 5.25
CA ILE A 241 -4.33 -22.63 6.26
C ILE A 241 -5.04 -22.32 7.59
N ALA A 242 -4.97 -21.07 8.05
CA ALA A 242 -5.62 -20.66 9.30
C ALA A 242 -7.14 -20.79 9.24
N SER A 243 -7.75 -20.49 8.08
CA SER A 243 -9.18 -20.65 7.86
C SER A 243 -9.62 -22.12 7.95
N VAL A 244 -8.81 -23.05 7.41
CA VAL A 244 -9.07 -24.49 7.50
C VAL A 244 -8.94 -24.98 8.95
N ALA A 245 -7.91 -24.55 9.68
CA ALA A 245 -7.72 -24.91 11.09
C ALA A 245 -8.92 -24.47 11.96
N LEU A 246 -9.48 -23.29 11.70
CA LEU A 246 -10.65 -22.78 12.41
C LEU A 246 -11.91 -23.64 12.16
N VAL A 247 -12.10 -24.16 10.94
CA VAL A 247 -13.24 -25.03 10.59
C VAL A 247 -13.10 -26.42 11.24
N ILE A 248 -11.89 -26.96 11.35
CA ILE A 248 -11.66 -28.28 11.96
C ILE A 248 -11.90 -28.22 13.47
N CYS A 249 -11.42 -27.18 14.16
CA CYS A 249 -11.61 -27.03 15.61
C CYS A 249 -13.04 -26.69 16.04
N SER A 250 -13.93 -26.29 15.11
CA SER A 250 -15.32 -25.92 15.41
C SER A 250 -16.34 -27.08 15.28
N LYS A 251 -15.89 -28.32 15.06
CA LYS A 251 -16.71 -29.54 15.27
C LYS A 251 -16.08 -30.38 16.41
N PRO A 252 -16.85 -30.77 17.45
CA PRO A 252 -18.15 -31.44 17.31
C PRO A 252 -19.29 -30.78 18.13
N LYS A 253 -20.50 -30.76 17.55
CA LYS A 253 -21.70 -30.99 18.36
C LYS A 253 -21.95 -32.49 18.31
N VAL A 254 -21.74 -33.15 19.44
CA VAL A 254 -22.34 -34.46 19.69
C VAL A 254 -23.83 -34.16 19.86
N ASP A 255 -24.65 -34.63 18.94
CA ASP A 255 -26.10 -34.68 19.15
C ASP A 255 -26.37 -35.74 20.24
N ASP A 256 -27.23 -35.39 21.19
CA ASP A 256 -27.59 -36.17 22.39
C ASP A 256 -28.02 -37.63 22.12
#